data_AF-A0A522BLA6-F1
#
_entry.id   AF-A0A522BLA6-F1
#
_cell.length_a   1.000
_cell.length_b   1.000
_cell.length_c   1.000
_cell.angle_alpha   90.00
_cell.angle_beta   90.00
_cell.angle_gamma   90.00
#
_symmetry.space_group_name_H-M   'P 1'
#
loop_
_entity.id
_entity.type
_entity.pdbx_description
1 polymer ?
#
loop_
_entity_poly.entity_id
_entity_poly.type
_entity_poly.pdbx_seq_one_letter_code
_entity_poly.pdbx_strand_id
1 'polypeptide(L)'
;MFLVLFVTMFVRFYSFWEEHPARIVFHYTTAFAIPLLLLLKIAIPGKYPGFRKHLFPLGVFVLLLSFLTAGSGLAHYFVRMTQQKPYLSHAPDKGEPDLAMGKELLIERCSTCHLLETVLRPRPAHNWEKVVEEMTMIAWPRIRPDEATQILFYLTETRSPKAGSAAAPTELETHCLSCHEPGEIFAKQRTRQEWDAVVRAMADIAPEKVPVDQHDRIVDALVEAQSKAAAGR
;
A
#
# COMPACT_ATOMS: atom_id res chain seq x y z
N MET A 1 20.95 5.80 -21.19
CA MET A 1 20.93 5.56 -19.73
C MET A 1 19.86 6.39 -19.02
N PHE A 2 19.90 7.73 -19.08
CA PHE A 2 18.93 8.59 -18.38
C PHE A 2 17.46 8.37 -18.79
N LEU A 3 17.20 8.24 -20.10
CA LEU A 3 15.85 7.90 -20.62
C LEU A 3 15.32 6.56 -20.11
N VAL A 4 16.19 5.55 -20.01
CA VAL A 4 15.79 4.22 -19.52
C VAL A 4 15.40 4.31 -18.05
N LEU A 5 16.20 4.99 -17.22
CA LEU A 5 15.90 5.21 -15.80
C LEU A 5 14.62 6.02 -15.60
N PHE A 6 14.40 7.04 -16.43
CA PHE A 6 13.20 7.86 -16.39
C PHE A 6 11.94 7.05 -16.74
N VAL A 7 11.99 6.24 -17.78
CA VAL A 7 10.88 5.38 -18.19
C VAL A 7 10.57 4.33 -17.12
N THR A 8 11.59 3.69 -16.55
CA THR A 8 11.37 2.70 -15.48
C THR A 8 10.78 3.33 -14.21
N MET A 9 11.24 4.53 -13.85
CA MET A 9 10.66 5.30 -12.75
C MET A 9 9.22 5.73 -13.01
N PHE A 10 8.90 6.15 -14.24
CA PHE A 10 7.54 6.57 -14.61
C PHE A 10 6.56 5.40 -14.58
N VAL A 11 6.93 4.25 -15.15
CA VAL A 11 6.12 3.02 -15.09
C VAL A 11 5.87 2.60 -13.65
N ARG A 12 6.92 2.65 -12.81
CA ARG A 12 6.81 2.32 -11.39
C ARG A 12 5.99 3.34 -10.60
N PHE A 13 5.95 4.61 -11.00
CA PHE A 13 5.07 5.61 -10.38
C PHE A 13 3.60 5.32 -10.73
N TYR A 14 3.31 5.06 -12.01
CA TYR A 14 1.95 4.79 -12.49
C TYR A 14 1.35 3.48 -11.96
N SER A 15 2.19 2.51 -11.60
CA SER A 15 1.73 1.23 -11.05
C SER A 15 1.34 1.29 -9.57
N PHE A 16 1.64 2.40 -8.87
CA PHE A 16 1.25 2.60 -7.47
C PHE A 16 -0.02 3.46 -7.41
N TRP A 17 -1.10 2.90 -6.87
CA TRP A 17 -2.38 3.57 -6.69
C TRP A 17 -2.58 4.16 -5.29
N GLU A 18 -1.52 4.17 -4.47
CA GLU A 18 -1.53 4.65 -3.08
C GLU A 18 -0.69 5.92 -2.88
N GLU A 19 -1.03 6.71 -1.86
CA GLU A 19 -0.33 7.94 -1.51
C GLU A 19 1.16 7.68 -1.25
N HIS A 20 2.02 8.27 -2.07
CA HIS A 20 3.45 8.11 -1.91
C HIS A 20 3.96 8.82 -0.64
N PRO A 21 4.89 8.21 0.11
CA PRO A 21 5.63 8.90 1.16
C PRO A 21 6.22 10.21 0.64
N ALA A 22 6.18 11.28 1.45
CA ALA A 22 6.67 12.61 1.04
C ALA A 22 8.10 12.58 0.45
N ARG A 23 8.95 11.68 0.92
CA ARG A 23 10.30 11.44 0.37
C ARG A 23 10.29 10.97 -1.08
N ILE A 24 9.40 10.03 -1.41
CA ILE A 24 9.25 9.47 -2.75
C ILE A 24 8.70 10.54 -3.69
N VAL A 25 7.71 11.32 -3.23
CA VAL A 25 7.21 12.49 -3.97
C VAL A 25 8.31 13.50 -4.24
N PHE A 26 9.14 13.83 -3.25
CA PHE A 26 10.28 14.74 -3.42
C PHE A 26 11.28 14.23 -4.46
N HIS A 27 11.65 12.94 -4.38
CA HIS A 27 12.60 12.34 -5.33
C HIS A 27 12.06 12.33 -6.77
N TYR A 28 10.78 11.99 -6.96
CA TYR A 28 10.17 12.03 -8.29
C TYR A 28 10.07 13.45 -8.82
N THR A 29 9.53 14.38 -8.03
CA THR A 29 9.37 15.79 -8.47
C THR A 29 10.70 16.41 -8.89
N THR A 30 11.79 16.19 -8.15
CA THR A 30 13.12 16.65 -8.57
C THR A 30 13.66 15.89 -9.78
N ALA A 31 13.43 14.58 -9.89
CA ALA A 31 13.84 13.77 -11.04
C ALA A 31 13.14 14.19 -12.35
N PHE A 32 11.89 14.67 -12.30
CA PHE A 32 11.20 15.25 -13.46
C PHE A 32 11.61 16.71 -13.73
N ALA A 33 11.85 17.50 -12.68
CA ALA A 33 12.21 18.91 -12.83
C ALA A 33 13.60 19.13 -13.45
N ILE A 34 14.60 18.36 -13.05
CA ILE A 34 15.99 18.50 -13.54
C ILE A 34 16.11 18.39 -15.07
N PRO A 35 15.59 17.33 -15.74
CA PRO A 35 15.67 17.23 -17.20
C PRO A 35 14.88 18.33 -17.91
N LEU A 36 13.72 18.74 -17.36
CA LEU A 36 12.94 19.85 -17.92
C LEU A 36 13.74 21.17 -17.87
N LEU A 37 14.39 21.46 -16.74
CA LEU A 37 15.24 22.64 -16.58
C LEU A 37 16.48 22.61 -17.48
N LEU A 38 17.06 21.42 -17.72
CA LEU A 38 18.16 21.23 -18.65
C LEU A 38 17.73 21.47 -20.11
N LEU A 39 16.57 20.96 -20.52
CA LEU A 39 16.00 21.23 -21.84
C LEU A 39 15.76 22.73 -22.03
N LEU A 40 15.20 23.39 -21.02
CA LEU A 40 14.98 24.84 -21.03
C LEU A 40 16.30 25.62 -21.17
N LYS A 41 17.34 25.20 -20.44
CA LYS A 41 18.68 25.79 -20.52
C LYS A 41 19.31 25.67 -21.91
N ILE A 42 19.04 24.60 -22.65
CA ILE A 42 19.54 24.39 -24.01
C ILE A 42 18.70 25.17 -25.03
N ALA A 43 17.37 25.17 -24.89
CA ALA A 43 16.45 25.76 -25.86
C ALA A 43 16.39 27.30 -25.80
N ILE A 44 16.40 27.91 -24.61
CA ILE A 44 16.31 29.36 -24.43
C ILE A 44 17.41 30.15 -25.17
N PRO A 45 18.71 29.85 -25.03
CA PRO A 45 19.76 30.65 -25.67
C PRO A 45 19.71 30.66 -27.20
N GLY A 46 19.06 29.66 -27.81
CA GLY A 46 18.83 29.60 -29.26
C GLY A 46 17.72 30.54 -29.73
N LYS A 47 16.71 30.79 -28.89
CA LYS A 47 15.53 31.60 -29.25
C LYS A 47 15.55 33.01 -28.65
N TYR A 48 16.18 33.19 -27.48
CA TYR A 48 16.20 34.43 -26.71
C TYR A 48 17.60 34.72 -26.16
N PRO A 49 18.51 35.28 -26.96
CA PRO A 49 19.90 35.52 -26.56
C PRO A 49 20.05 36.49 -25.37
N GLY A 50 19.07 37.37 -25.13
CA GLY A 50 19.05 38.29 -23.97
C GLY A 50 18.99 37.59 -22.60
N PHE A 51 18.59 36.31 -22.56
CA PHE A 51 18.51 35.52 -21.32
C PHE A 51 19.82 34.80 -20.97
N ARG A 52 20.90 34.95 -21.75
CA ARG A 52 22.18 34.27 -21.49
C ARG A 52 22.75 34.54 -20.10
N LYS A 53 22.57 35.75 -19.56
CA LYS A 53 22.99 36.13 -18.20
C LYS A 53 22.32 35.30 -17.09
N HIS A 54 21.13 34.75 -17.34
CA HIS A 54 20.40 33.91 -16.38
C HIS A 54 20.72 32.41 -16.51
N LEU A 55 21.48 31.99 -17.53
CA LEU A 55 21.83 30.58 -17.72
C LEU A 55 22.86 30.06 -16.71
N PHE A 56 23.71 30.95 -16.19
CA PHE A 56 24.67 30.63 -15.15
C PHE A 56 23.99 30.30 -13.82
N PRO A 57 23.16 31.19 -13.23
CA PRO A 57 22.45 30.88 -11.98
C PRO A 57 21.50 29.68 -12.13
N LEU A 58 20.86 29.52 -13.30
CA LEU A 58 20.04 28.33 -13.59
C LEU A 58 20.87 27.04 -13.55
N GLY A 59 22.11 27.06 -14.05
CA GLY A 59 23.02 25.92 -13.97
C GLY A 59 23.41 25.56 -12.54
N VAL A 60 23.74 26.57 -11.72
CA VAL A 60 24.06 26.38 -10.30
C VAL A 60 22.85 25.80 -9.56
N PHE A 61 21.65 26.30 -9.84
CA PHE A 61 20.41 25.80 -9.25
C PHE A 61 20.14 24.32 -9.58
N VAL A 62 20.30 23.93 -10.86
CA VAL A 62 20.16 22.53 -11.29
C VAL A 62 21.21 21.63 -10.62
N LEU A 63 22.44 22.12 -10.45
CA LEU A 63 23.50 21.38 -9.75
C LEU A 63 23.16 21.15 -8.27
N LEU A 64 22.69 22.17 -7.57
CA LEU A 64 22.26 22.05 -6.17
C LEU A 64 21.10 21.06 -6.02
N LEU A 65 20.07 21.16 -6.88
CA LEU A 65 18.95 20.20 -6.87
C LEU A 65 19.39 18.76 -7.12
N SER A 66 20.36 18.57 -8.02
CA SER A 66 20.93 17.25 -8.30
C SER A 66 21.69 16.72 -7.09
N PHE A 67 22.45 17.56 -6.40
CA PHE A 67 23.20 17.19 -5.20
C PHE A 67 22.29 16.87 -4.01
N LEU A 68 21.19 17.62 -3.84
CA LEU A 68 20.15 17.33 -2.85
C LEU A 68 19.46 16.00 -3.11
N THR A 69 19.12 15.72 -4.38
CA THR A 69 18.46 14.48 -4.77
C THR A 69 19.39 13.27 -4.59
N ALA A 70 20.64 13.38 -5.03
CA ALA A 70 21.65 12.34 -4.84
C ALA A 70 22.00 12.14 -3.36
N GLY A 71 22.15 13.24 -2.62
CA GLY A 71 22.48 13.24 -1.20
C GLY A 71 21.38 12.61 -0.35
N SER A 72 20.10 12.88 -0.64
CA SER A 72 18.99 12.22 0.07
C SER A 72 18.96 10.70 -0.14
N GLY A 73 19.27 10.23 -1.36
CA GLY A 73 19.43 8.82 -1.66
C GLY A 73 20.62 8.19 -0.92
N LEU A 74 21.78 8.86 -0.96
CA LEU A 74 23.01 8.39 -0.33
C LEU A 74 22.91 8.38 1.21
N ALA A 75 22.29 9.40 1.80
CA ALA A 75 22.06 9.48 3.24
C ALA A 75 21.11 8.38 3.72
N HIS A 76 20.03 8.10 2.97
CA HIS A 76 19.15 6.99 3.29
C HIS A 76 19.86 5.64 3.16
N TYR A 77 20.66 5.47 2.11
CA TYR A 77 21.50 4.28 1.92
C TYR A 77 22.49 4.12 3.08
N PHE A 78 23.13 5.20 3.52
CA PHE A 78 24.10 5.19 4.61
C PHE A 78 23.44 4.90 5.97
N VAL A 79 22.34 5.59 6.31
CA VAL A 79 21.56 5.31 7.52
C VAL A 79 21.11 3.85 7.54
N ARG A 80 20.63 3.33 6.41
CA ARG A 80 20.25 1.92 6.27
C ARG A 80 21.44 0.98 6.51
N MET A 81 22.59 1.28 5.92
CA MET A 81 23.82 0.50 6.10
C MET A 81 24.25 0.46 7.57
N THR A 82 24.10 1.58 8.29
CA THR A 82 24.42 1.64 9.73
C THR A 82 23.40 0.97 10.63
N GLN A 83 22.11 0.95 10.25
CA GLN A 83 21.02 0.43 11.08
C GLN A 83 20.64 -1.05 10.81
N GLN A 84 21.28 -1.72 9.85
CA GLN A 84 20.92 -3.09 9.40
C GLN A 84 19.41 -3.28 9.09
N LYS A 85 18.68 -2.20 8.79
CA LYS A 85 17.25 -2.27 8.47
C LYS A 85 17.05 -2.89 7.08
N PRO A 86 16.40 -4.06 6.94
CA PRO A 86 16.05 -4.58 5.63
C PRO A 86 15.04 -3.65 4.95
N TYR A 87 15.27 -3.37 3.68
CA TYR A 87 14.18 -2.94 2.81
C TYR A 87 13.42 -4.21 2.44
N LEU A 88 12.35 -4.49 3.17
CA LEU A 88 11.42 -5.56 2.83
C LEU A 88 10.50 -5.00 1.75
N SER A 89 10.65 -5.48 0.52
CA SER A 89 9.66 -5.20 -0.53
C SER A 89 9.15 -6.50 -1.13
N HIS A 90 7.87 -6.53 -1.47
CA HIS A 90 7.25 -7.61 -2.23
C HIS A 90 7.71 -7.65 -3.70
N ALA A 91 8.53 -6.69 -4.15
CA ALA A 91 9.19 -6.77 -5.44
C ALA A 91 10.31 -7.83 -5.38
N PRO A 92 10.37 -8.78 -6.33
CA PRO A 92 11.37 -9.84 -6.32
C PRO A 92 12.78 -9.24 -6.40
N ASP A 93 13.53 -9.31 -5.30
CA ASP A 93 14.98 -9.08 -5.32
C ASP A 93 15.70 -10.40 -5.67
N LYS A 94 16.98 -10.30 -6.03
CA LYS A 94 17.81 -11.35 -6.66
C LYS A 94 18.18 -12.50 -5.72
N GLY A 95 17.20 -13.24 -5.25
CA GLY A 95 17.31 -14.53 -4.59
C GLY A 95 15.92 -15.12 -4.55
N GLU A 96 15.70 -16.27 -5.19
CA GLU A 96 14.37 -16.88 -5.29
C GLU A 96 13.86 -17.21 -3.89
N PRO A 97 12.87 -16.47 -3.36
CA PRO A 97 12.31 -16.78 -2.07
C PRO A 97 11.51 -18.09 -2.20
N ASP A 98 11.60 -18.97 -1.20
CA ASP A 98 10.95 -20.28 -1.22
C ASP A 98 9.70 -20.24 -0.34
N LEU A 99 8.55 -20.57 -0.92
CA LEU A 99 7.27 -20.64 -0.20
C LEU A 99 7.30 -21.62 0.97
N ALA A 100 8.01 -22.74 0.85
CA ALA A 100 8.11 -23.72 1.92
C ALA A 100 8.92 -23.15 3.09
N MET A 101 10.07 -22.55 2.80
CA MET A 101 10.92 -21.88 3.78
C MET A 101 10.19 -20.72 4.46
N GLY A 102 9.49 -19.87 3.70
CA GLY A 102 8.72 -18.75 4.26
C GLY A 102 7.60 -19.22 5.19
N LYS A 103 6.93 -20.33 4.88
CA LYS A 103 5.92 -20.95 5.74
C LYS A 103 6.53 -21.46 7.05
N GLU A 104 7.67 -22.16 6.97
CA GLU A 104 8.34 -22.70 8.15
C GLU A 104 8.81 -21.59 9.08
N LEU A 105 9.46 -20.56 8.54
CA LEU A 105 9.90 -19.39 9.29
C LEU A 105 8.73 -18.64 9.92
N LEU A 106 7.59 -18.50 9.21
CA LEU A 106 6.38 -17.91 9.77
C LEU A 106 5.90 -18.69 11.00
N ILE A 107 5.82 -20.02 10.89
CA ILE A 107 5.37 -20.87 12.00
C ILE A 107 6.36 -20.75 13.16
N GLU A 108 7.65 -20.92 12.90
CA GLU A 108 8.69 -20.92 13.94
C GLU A 108 8.76 -19.58 14.68
N ARG A 109 8.72 -18.45 13.95
CA ARG A 109 8.97 -17.12 14.53
C ARG A 109 7.72 -16.41 15.02
N CYS A 110 6.59 -16.56 14.34
CA CYS A 110 5.38 -15.81 14.65
C CYS A 110 4.46 -16.56 15.63
N SER A 111 4.45 -17.91 15.63
CA SER A 111 3.59 -18.68 16.54
C SER A 111 4.02 -18.61 18.01
N THR A 112 5.24 -18.14 18.28
CA THR A 112 5.73 -17.96 19.64
C THR A 112 4.93 -16.92 20.42
N CYS A 113 4.45 -15.87 19.75
CA CYS A 113 3.76 -14.74 20.38
C CYS A 113 2.34 -14.52 19.85
N HIS A 114 2.02 -15.00 18.65
CA HIS A 114 0.72 -14.79 18.00
C HIS A 114 0.03 -16.10 17.67
N LEU A 115 -1.30 -16.11 17.73
CA LEU A 115 -2.07 -17.21 17.12
C LEU A 115 -1.90 -17.17 15.61
N LEU A 116 -1.56 -18.32 15.02
CA LEU A 116 -1.33 -18.43 13.58
C LEU A 116 -2.56 -18.00 12.76
N GLU A 117 -3.76 -18.28 13.25
CA GLU A 117 -5.02 -17.80 12.63
C GLU A 117 -5.07 -16.27 12.51
N THR A 118 -4.61 -15.55 13.52
CA THR A 118 -4.58 -14.07 13.49
C THR A 118 -3.55 -13.57 12.49
N VAL A 119 -2.40 -14.25 12.41
CA VAL A 119 -1.30 -13.93 11.49
C VAL A 119 -1.65 -14.28 10.05
N LEU A 120 -2.56 -15.23 9.79
CA LEU A 120 -2.92 -15.65 8.44
C LEU A 120 -4.14 -14.91 7.86
N ARG A 121 -4.73 -13.95 8.58
CA ARG A 121 -5.86 -13.15 8.06
C ARG A 121 -5.45 -12.41 6.80
N PRO A 122 -6.23 -12.47 5.70
CA PRO A 122 -5.87 -11.81 4.44
C PRO A 122 -5.66 -10.30 4.58
N ARG A 123 -4.61 -9.78 3.94
CA ARG A 123 -4.28 -8.34 3.91
C ARG A 123 -3.64 -7.98 2.58
N PRO A 124 -3.81 -6.75 2.07
CA PRO A 124 -3.05 -6.26 0.93
C PRO A 124 -1.54 -6.41 1.10
N ALA A 125 -0.80 -6.58 -0.01
CA ALA A 125 0.65 -6.81 0.03
C ALA A 125 1.42 -5.70 0.76
N HIS A 126 1.07 -4.42 0.56
CA HIS A 126 1.70 -3.29 1.26
C HIS A 126 1.50 -3.36 2.79
N ASN A 127 0.35 -3.87 3.24
CA ASN A 127 0.06 -4.02 4.66
C ASN A 127 0.90 -5.14 5.27
N TRP A 128 1.19 -6.19 4.50
CA TRP A 128 2.14 -7.22 4.93
C TRP A 128 3.55 -6.69 5.08
N GLU A 129 4.04 -5.87 4.13
CA GLU A 129 5.37 -5.27 4.22
C GLU A 129 5.55 -4.51 5.53
N LYS A 130 4.60 -3.60 5.82
CA LYS A 130 4.64 -2.78 7.02
C LYS A 130 4.61 -3.64 8.29
N VAL A 131 3.71 -4.61 8.37
CA VAL A 131 3.58 -5.47 9.56
C VAL A 131 4.84 -6.30 9.78
N VAL A 132 5.39 -6.91 8.73
CA VAL A 132 6.59 -7.74 8.86
C VAL A 132 7.81 -6.87 9.17
N GLU A 133 7.92 -5.67 8.62
CA GLU A 133 8.96 -4.70 8.97
C GLU A 133 8.90 -4.30 10.45
N GLU A 134 7.72 -3.92 10.95
CA GLU A 134 7.50 -3.58 12.35
C GLU A 134 7.82 -4.76 13.27
N MET A 135 7.38 -5.98 12.93
CA MET A 135 7.66 -7.17 13.71
C MET A 135 9.14 -7.54 13.70
N THR A 136 9.84 -7.34 12.58
CA THR A 136 11.29 -7.55 12.51
C THR A 136 12.03 -6.61 13.45
N MET A 137 11.59 -5.35 13.53
CA MET A 137 12.15 -4.35 14.45
C MET A 137 11.87 -4.69 15.92
N ILE A 138 10.64 -5.09 16.25
CA ILE A 138 10.23 -5.40 17.63
C ILE A 138 10.85 -6.71 18.12
N ALA A 139 10.92 -7.73 17.26
CA ALA A 139 11.38 -9.05 17.60
C ALA A 139 12.90 -9.22 17.45
N TRP A 140 13.65 -8.19 17.03
CA TRP A 140 15.10 -8.27 16.89
C TRP A 140 15.78 -8.70 18.23
N PRO A 141 16.70 -9.69 18.26
CA PRO A 141 17.33 -10.40 17.14
C PRO A 141 16.67 -11.72 16.68
N ARG A 142 15.47 -12.03 17.16
CA ARG A 142 14.76 -13.28 16.87
C ARG A 142 14.32 -13.40 15.42
N ILE A 143 13.99 -12.31 14.73
CA ILE A 143 13.62 -12.34 13.30
C ILE A 143 14.71 -11.62 12.53
N ARG A 144 15.48 -12.36 11.72
CA ARG A 144 16.53 -11.76 10.91
C ARG A 144 15.99 -11.15 9.62
N PRO A 145 16.65 -10.12 9.08
CA PRO A 145 16.25 -9.45 7.85
C PRO A 145 15.97 -10.37 6.64
N ASP A 146 16.80 -11.37 6.44
CA ASP A 146 16.68 -12.40 5.41
C ASP A 146 15.48 -13.32 5.65
N GLU A 147 15.24 -13.71 6.90
CA GLU A 147 14.09 -14.53 7.30
C GLU A 147 12.78 -13.74 7.14
N ALA A 148 12.77 -12.46 7.50
CA ALA A 148 11.64 -11.56 7.30
C ALA A 148 11.27 -11.41 5.81
N THR A 149 12.26 -11.44 4.92
CA THR A 149 12.03 -11.42 3.46
C THR A 149 11.30 -12.68 2.99
N GLN A 150 11.70 -13.86 3.48
CA GLN A 150 11.04 -15.13 3.17
C GLN A 150 9.60 -15.19 3.74
N ILE A 151 9.41 -14.71 4.97
CA ILE A 151 8.10 -14.63 5.62
C ILE A 151 7.18 -13.69 4.84
N LEU A 152 7.67 -12.51 4.46
CA LEU A 152 6.92 -11.53 3.68
C LEU A 152 6.49 -12.14 2.34
N PHE A 153 7.41 -12.78 1.62
CA PHE A 153 7.10 -13.42 0.34
C PHE A 153 5.95 -14.44 0.48
N TYR A 154 6.04 -15.33 1.46
CA TYR A 154 4.99 -16.31 1.74
C TYR A 154 3.63 -15.65 2.02
N LEU A 155 3.59 -14.62 2.87
CA LEU A 155 2.36 -13.92 3.22
C LEU A 155 1.79 -13.16 2.02
N THR A 156 2.65 -12.55 1.19
CA THR A 156 2.18 -11.83 0.00
C THR A 156 1.60 -12.77 -1.05
N GLU A 157 2.25 -13.91 -1.32
CA GLU A 157 1.79 -14.86 -2.34
C GLU A 157 0.55 -15.65 -1.89
N THR A 158 0.44 -15.97 -0.61
CA THR A 158 -0.63 -16.85 -0.10
C THR A 158 -1.77 -16.13 0.61
N ARG A 159 -1.54 -14.93 1.14
CA ARG A 159 -2.50 -14.18 1.97
C ARG A 159 -2.82 -12.77 1.47
N SER A 160 -2.25 -12.34 0.34
CA SER A 160 -2.73 -11.11 -0.31
C SER A 160 -3.87 -11.40 -1.28
N PRO A 161 -4.94 -10.60 -1.28
CA PRO A 161 -5.92 -10.62 -2.36
C PRO A 161 -5.19 -10.38 -3.70
N LYS A 162 -5.31 -11.30 -4.66
CA LYS A 162 -4.74 -11.09 -6.00
C LYS A 162 -5.50 -9.93 -6.64
N ALA A 163 -4.80 -9.02 -7.32
CA ALA A 163 -5.34 -7.79 -7.90
C ALA A 163 -6.51 -7.97 -8.90
N GLY A 164 -6.88 -9.21 -9.24
CA GLY A 164 -8.08 -9.56 -10.02
C GLY A 164 -9.27 -10.11 -9.22
N SER A 165 -9.21 -10.19 -7.87
CA SER A 165 -10.30 -10.65 -7.01
C SER A 165 -10.80 -9.60 -6.02
N ALA A 166 -10.46 -8.33 -6.22
CA ALA A 166 -11.21 -7.24 -5.61
C ALA A 166 -12.57 -7.19 -6.34
N ALA A 167 -13.50 -8.03 -5.92
CA ALA A 167 -14.90 -7.71 -6.10
C ALA A 167 -15.10 -6.29 -5.56
N ALA A 168 -15.85 -5.45 -6.27
CA ALA A 168 -16.24 -4.14 -5.75
C ALA A 168 -16.70 -4.33 -4.29
N PRO A 169 -16.27 -3.47 -3.36
CA PRO A 169 -16.61 -3.62 -1.96
C PRO A 169 -18.13 -3.78 -1.87
N THR A 170 -18.56 -4.88 -1.27
CA THR A 170 -19.99 -5.21 -1.24
C THR A 170 -20.74 -4.07 -0.53
N GLU A 171 -22.03 -3.92 -0.82
CA GLU A 171 -22.89 -2.95 -0.11
C GLU A 171 -22.70 -3.08 1.42
N LEU A 172 -22.50 -4.30 1.92
CA LEU A 172 -22.24 -4.58 3.33
C LEU A 172 -20.87 -4.07 3.81
N GLU A 173 -19.80 -4.26 3.03
CA GLU A 173 -18.46 -3.75 3.34
C GLU A 173 -18.44 -2.23 3.38
N THR A 174 -19.14 -1.60 2.43
CA THR A 174 -19.20 -0.14 2.30
C THR A 174 -20.00 0.51 3.43
N HIS A 175 -21.16 -0.06 3.77
CA HIS A 175 -22.12 0.60 4.66
C HIS A 175 -22.10 0.10 6.11
N CYS A 176 -21.69 -1.16 6.37
CA CYS A 176 -21.86 -1.79 7.69
C CYS A 176 -20.55 -2.28 8.32
N LEU A 177 -19.64 -2.90 7.56
CA LEU A 177 -18.46 -3.58 8.12
C LEU A 177 -17.33 -2.64 8.53
N SER A 178 -17.45 -1.34 8.26
CA SER A 178 -16.56 -0.33 8.82
C SER A 178 -16.74 -0.16 10.33
N CYS A 179 -17.92 -0.52 10.88
CA CYS A 179 -18.25 -0.33 12.30
C CYS A 179 -18.69 -1.63 13.00
N HIS A 180 -19.19 -2.63 12.26
CA HIS A 180 -19.78 -3.85 12.83
C HIS A 180 -19.10 -5.10 12.30
N GLU A 181 -18.91 -6.10 13.16
CA GLU A 181 -18.44 -7.41 12.72
C GLU A 181 -19.58 -8.24 12.11
N PRO A 182 -19.33 -9.04 11.05
CA PRO A 182 -20.37 -9.87 10.44
C PRO A 182 -21.09 -10.80 11.42
N GLY A 183 -20.37 -11.32 12.42
CA GLY A 183 -20.92 -12.19 13.45
C GLY A 183 -22.00 -11.50 14.30
N GLU A 184 -21.83 -10.20 14.58
CA GLU A 184 -22.79 -9.41 15.36
C GLU A 184 -24.04 -9.07 14.56
N ILE A 185 -23.86 -8.72 13.27
CA ILE A 185 -24.95 -8.40 12.35
C ILE A 185 -25.87 -9.62 12.20
N PHE A 186 -25.29 -10.78 11.89
CA PHE A 186 -26.02 -12.00 11.58
C PHE A 186 -26.23 -12.94 12.78
N ALA A 187 -25.98 -12.47 14.01
CA ALA A 187 -26.25 -13.23 15.24
C ALA A 187 -27.72 -13.64 15.36
N LYS A 188 -28.63 -12.78 14.87
CA LYS A 188 -30.08 -13.00 14.87
C LYS A 188 -30.60 -12.98 13.43
N GLN A 189 -31.33 -14.04 13.05
CA GLN A 189 -32.06 -14.09 11.79
C GLN A 189 -33.20 -13.07 11.82
N ARG A 190 -33.30 -12.27 10.75
CA ARG A 190 -34.32 -11.22 10.57
C ARG A 190 -34.95 -11.35 9.19
N THR A 191 -36.23 -11.02 9.12
CA THR A 191 -36.99 -10.88 7.88
C THR A 191 -36.58 -9.60 7.14
N ARG A 192 -36.93 -9.48 5.85
CA ARG A 192 -36.67 -8.26 5.06
C ARG A 192 -37.25 -7.01 5.73
N GLN A 193 -38.46 -7.11 6.29
CA GLN A 193 -39.12 -5.98 6.96
C GLN A 193 -38.41 -5.60 8.27
N GLU A 194 -37.91 -6.58 9.02
CA GLU A 194 -37.08 -6.32 10.20
C GLU A 194 -35.73 -5.71 9.83
N TRP A 195 -35.13 -6.12 8.71
CA TRP A 195 -33.91 -5.48 8.19
C TRP A 195 -34.15 -4.05 7.74
N ASP A 196 -35.26 -3.77 7.06
CA ASP A 196 -35.64 -2.40 6.70
C ASP A 196 -35.77 -1.49 7.93
N ALA A 197 -36.38 -1.97 9.01
CA ALA A 197 -36.45 -1.22 10.27
C ALA A 197 -35.06 -0.95 10.88
N VAL A 198 -34.14 -1.91 10.82
CA VAL A 198 -32.76 -1.75 11.30
C VAL A 198 -31.99 -0.74 10.45
N VAL A 199 -32.07 -0.83 9.12
CA VAL A 199 -31.37 0.07 8.19
C VAL A 199 -31.88 1.50 8.36
N ARG A 200 -33.19 1.70 8.53
CA ARG A 200 -33.75 3.04 8.85
C ARG A 200 -33.22 3.59 10.16
N ALA A 201 -33.17 2.78 11.22
CA ALA A 201 -32.60 3.20 12.49
C ALA A 201 -31.10 3.53 12.37
N MET A 202 -30.35 2.82 11.53
CA MET A 202 -28.94 3.13 11.27
C MET A 202 -28.76 4.39 10.42
N ALA A 203 -29.67 4.67 9.49
CA ALA A 203 -29.67 5.91 8.71
C ALA A 203 -29.89 7.15 9.59
N ASP A 204 -30.69 7.03 10.65
CA ASP A 204 -30.86 8.10 11.64
C ASP A 204 -29.59 8.37 12.46
N ILE A 205 -28.76 7.34 12.69
CA ILE A 205 -27.52 7.42 13.47
C ILE A 205 -26.34 7.86 12.61
N ALA A 206 -26.23 7.33 11.39
CA ALA A 206 -25.11 7.54 10.48
C ALA A 206 -25.60 7.78 9.04
N PRO A 207 -26.25 8.93 8.77
CA PRO A 207 -26.85 9.22 7.47
C PRO A 207 -25.82 9.32 6.32
N GLU A 208 -24.56 9.64 6.63
CA GLU A 208 -23.47 9.65 5.66
C GLU A 208 -23.09 8.23 5.21
N LYS A 209 -23.24 7.24 6.09
CA LYS A 209 -22.88 5.85 5.82
C LYS A 209 -24.05 5.03 5.32
N VAL A 210 -25.29 5.39 5.64
CA VAL A 210 -26.49 4.71 5.18
C VAL A 210 -27.43 5.76 4.57
N PRO A 211 -27.21 6.12 3.30
CA PRO A 211 -27.98 7.16 2.66
C PRO A 211 -29.36 6.62 2.23
N VAL A 212 -30.39 7.46 2.36
CA VAL A 212 -31.81 7.07 2.22
C VAL A 212 -32.15 6.54 0.83
N ASP A 213 -31.46 7.02 -0.19
CA ASP A 213 -31.63 6.60 -1.58
C ASP A 213 -31.09 5.18 -1.87
N GLN A 214 -30.30 4.61 -0.97
CA GLN A 214 -29.68 3.29 -1.11
C GLN A 214 -30.28 2.23 -0.18
N HIS A 215 -31.28 2.59 0.65
CA HIS A 215 -31.87 1.71 1.66
C HIS A 215 -32.30 0.34 1.12
N ASP A 216 -33.07 0.30 0.03
CA ASP A 216 -33.56 -0.97 -0.52
C ASP A 216 -32.42 -1.90 -0.96
N ARG A 217 -31.35 -1.33 -1.56
CA ARG A 217 -30.19 -2.11 -1.99
C ARG A 217 -29.42 -2.68 -0.81
N ILE A 218 -29.25 -1.89 0.25
CA ILE A 218 -28.58 -2.30 1.49
C ILE A 218 -29.39 -3.41 2.18
N VAL A 219 -30.72 -3.27 2.24
CA VAL A 219 -31.62 -4.28 2.81
C VAL A 219 -31.55 -5.59 2.02
N ASP A 220 -31.59 -5.52 0.69
CA ASP A 220 -31.52 -6.72 -0.15
C ASP A 220 -30.16 -7.43 -0.01
N ALA A 221 -29.07 -6.67 0.08
CA ALA A 221 -27.73 -7.21 0.34
C ALA A 221 -27.63 -7.90 1.71
N LEU A 222 -28.24 -7.34 2.76
CA LEU A 222 -28.31 -7.94 4.09
C LEU A 222 -29.08 -9.27 4.10
N VAL A 223 -30.21 -9.32 3.39
CA VAL A 223 -31.01 -10.56 3.25
C VAL A 223 -30.22 -11.63 2.51
N GLU A 224 -29.57 -11.27 1.40
CA GLU A 224 -28.74 -12.20 0.63
C GLU A 224 -27.56 -12.71 1.46
N ALA A 225 -26.84 -11.82 2.14
CA ALA A 225 -25.70 -12.16 2.99
C ALA A 225 -26.12 -13.06 4.17
N GLN A 226 -27.25 -12.79 4.80
CA GLN A 226 -27.81 -13.63 5.85
C GLN A 226 -28.15 -15.04 5.33
N SER A 227 -28.73 -15.15 4.13
CA SER A 227 -29.05 -16.44 3.52
C SER A 227 -27.80 -17.28 3.24
N LYS A 228 -26.72 -16.64 2.75
CA LYS A 228 -25.43 -17.27 2.51
C LYS A 228 -24.75 -17.70 3.81
N ALA A 229 -24.80 -16.87 4.85
CA ALA A 229 -24.28 -17.18 6.18
C ALA A 229 -25.05 -18.32 6.87
N ALA A 230 -26.33 -18.51 6.54
CA ALA A 230 -27.13 -19.64 7.01
C ALA A 230 -26.84 -20.94 6.22
N ALA A 231 -26.55 -20.83 4.91
CA ALA A 231 -26.26 -21.97 4.04
C ALA A 231 -24.81 -22.51 4.16
N GLY A 232 -23.88 -21.69 4.68
CA GLY A 232 -22.48 -22.05 4.91
C GLY A 232 -22.18 -22.61 6.31
N ARG A 233 -23.21 -22.98 7.09
CA ARG A 233 -23.08 -23.66 8.38
C ARG A 233 -23.47 -25.13 8.28
#